data_AF-A0A928QMH0-F1
#
_entry.id   AF-A0A928QMH0-F1
#
_cell.length_a   1.000
_cell.length_b   1.000
_cell.length_c   1.000
_cell.angle_alpha   90.00
_cell.angle_beta   90.00
_cell.angle_gamma   90.00
#
_symmetry.space_group_name_H-M   'P 1'
#
loop_
_entity.id
_entity.type
_entity.pdbx_description
1 polymer ?
#
loop_
_entity_poly.entity_id
_entity_poly.type
_entity_poly.pdbx_seq_one_letter_code
_entity_poly.pdbx_strand_id
1 'polypeptide(L)'
;MTVTEDFTMTHPEKRQLLRELRRTLAQLNDIPFLSSEEPCAPDCDGSCPICEAELRWLETELNRRAAEGKTIRLCGADPVPVAEVVTPPAPAAEERRRDMSLEDLGLSLRTRVSLDGHGITGVRQLRQMSVSDLKKVRNMTQEGLDEIEYQLGLLGLTLEQE
;
A
#
# COMPACT_ATOMS: atom_id res chain seq x y z
N MET A 1 6.52 -37.52 12.99
CA MET A 1 7.03 -36.70 14.10
C MET A 1 7.79 -35.53 13.51
N THR A 2 7.08 -34.47 13.14
CA THR A 2 7.70 -33.18 12.80
C THR A 2 7.66 -32.35 14.07
N VAL A 3 8.80 -32.23 14.74
CA VAL A 3 9.00 -31.21 15.77
C VAL A 3 8.93 -29.87 15.04
N THR A 4 7.76 -29.24 15.08
CA THR A 4 7.68 -27.78 14.92
C THR A 4 8.20 -27.22 16.22
N GLU A 5 9.50 -26.96 16.26
CA GLU A 5 10.11 -26.24 17.37
C GLU A 5 9.50 -24.84 17.40
N ASP A 6 8.62 -24.59 18.37
CA ASP A 6 8.13 -23.25 18.70
C ASP A 6 9.33 -22.42 19.19
N PHE A 7 10.02 -21.77 18.25
CA PHE A 7 11.05 -20.78 18.52
C PHE A 7 10.40 -19.54 19.16
N THR A 8 10.11 -19.62 20.45
CA THR A 8 9.72 -18.47 21.26
C THR A 8 10.98 -17.66 21.58
N MET A 9 11.52 -16.98 20.55
CA MET A 9 12.58 -15.98 20.72
C MET A 9 12.08 -14.90 21.68
N THR A 10 12.92 -14.50 22.64
CA THR A 10 12.54 -13.46 23.59
C THR A 10 12.48 -12.09 22.90
N HIS A 11 11.57 -11.21 23.34
CA HIS A 11 11.45 -9.84 22.83
C HIS A 11 12.79 -9.09 22.68
N PRO A 12 13.73 -9.13 23.66
CA PRO A 12 15.03 -8.46 23.53
C PRO A 12 15.96 -9.09 22.49
N GLU A 13 15.96 -10.41 22.30
CA GLU A 13 16.77 -11.10 21.29
C GLU A 13 16.30 -10.75 19.88
N LYS A 14 14.97 -10.73 19.65
CA LYS A 14 14.36 -10.30 18.39
C LYS A 14 14.81 -8.89 18.00
N ARG A 15 14.82 -7.95 18.97
CA ARG A 15 15.30 -6.58 18.74
C ARG A 15 16.78 -6.53 18.38
N GLN A 16 17.61 -7.29 19.07
CA GLN A 16 19.05 -7.34 18.80
C GLN A 16 19.32 -7.81 17.38
N LEU A 17 18.62 -8.88 16.96
CA LEU A 17 18.68 -9.39 15.59
C LEU A 17 18.22 -8.35 14.55
N LEU A 18 17.09 -7.67 14.79
CA LEU A 18 16.60 -6.62 13.88
C LEU A 18 17.59 -5.47 13.71
N ARG A 19 18.23 -5.02 14.80
CA ARG A 19 19.27 -3.98 14.74
C ARG A 19 20.50 -4.44 13.98
N GLU A 20 20.90 -5.70 14.17
CA GLU A 20 22.03 -6.28 13.45
C GLU A 20 21.74 -6.37 11.95
N LEU A 21 20.56 -6.88 11.56
CA LEU A 21 20.13 -6.94 10.15
C LEU A 21 20.13 -5.56 9.49
N ARG A 22 19.59 -4.53 10.16
CA ARG A 22 19.59 -3.14 9.64
C ARG A 22 21.00 -2.58 9.49
N ARG A 23 21.88 -2.86 10.46
CA ARG A 23 23.29 -2.46 10.39
C ARG A 23 24.00 -3.14 9.22
N THR A 24 23.83 -4.44 9.06
CA THR A 24 24.45 -5.19 7.96
C THR A 24 23.93 -4.73 6.60
N LEU A 25 22.62 -4.44 6.50
CA LEU A 25 22.03 -3.86 5.29
C LEU A 25 22.65 -2.50 4.96
N ALA A 26 22.79 -1.61 5.95
CA ALA A 26 23.42 -0.32 5.77
C ALA A 26 24.90 -0.45 5.34
N GLN A 27 25.66 -1.36 5.97
CA GLN A 27 27.06 -1.62 5.64
C GLN A 27 27.24 -2.15 4.21
N LEU A 28 26.43 -3.12 3.79
CA LEU A 28 26.49 -3.68 2.43
C LEU A 28 26.20 -2.63 1.36
N ASN A 29 25.40 -1.65 1.72
CA ASN A 29 25.03 -0.56 0.85
C ASN A 29 25.84 0.70 1.14
N ASP A 30 26.96 0.71 1.88
CA ASP A 30 27.75 1.94 2.14
C ASP A 30 26.90 3.12 2.68
N ILE A 31 25.87 2.84 3.47
CA ILE A 31 24.98 3.83 4.11
C ILE A 31 25.46 4.04 5.56
N PRO A 32 25.59 5.30 6.04
CA PRO A 32 25.98 5.55 7.43
C PRO A 32 24.85 5.14 8.39
N PHE A 33 24.96 3.99 9.06
CA PHE A 33 23.95 3.55 10.01
C PHE A 33 23.94 4.43 11.27
N LEU A 34 23.03 5.42 11.32
CA LEU A 34 22.81 6.24 12.51
C LEU A 34 21.86 5.48 13.45
N SER A 35 22.41 4.65 14.34
CA SER A 35 21.61 4.08 15.42
C SER A 35 21.34 5.21 16.41
N SER A 36 20.09 5.55 16.63
CA SER A 36 19.71 6.47 17.71
C SER A 36 20.21 5.88 19.03
N GLU A 37 21.07 6.61 19.74
CA GLU A 37 21.57 6.22 21.08
C GLU A 37 20.47 6.21 22.14
N GLU A 38 19.25 6.66 21.78
CA GLU A 38 18.11 6.67 22.68
C GLU A 38 17.69 5.24 23.05
N PRO A 39 17.56 4.96 24.35
CA PRO A 39 17.12 3.65 24.82
C PRO A 39 15.68 3.42 24.36
N CYS A 40 15.46 2.33 23.59
CA CYS A 40 14.12 1.83 23.36
C CYS A 40 13.47 1.44 24.70
N ALA A 41 12.13 1.46 24.74
CA ALA A 41 11.36 0.83 25.80
C ALA A 41 11.88 -0.59 26.15
N PRO A 42 11.76 -1.02 27.42
CA PRO A 42 12.32 -2.28 27.90
C PRO A 42 11.69 -3.53 27.23
N ASP A 43 10.40 -3.51 26.90
CA ASP A 43 9.67 -4.59 26.18
C ASP A 43 9.38 -4.21 24.72
N CYS A 44 10.46 -4.03 23.96
CA CYS A 44 10.42 -3.51 22.62
C CYS A 44 10.60 -4.62 21.60
N ASP A 45 9.55 -4.94 20.85
CA ASP A 45 9.50 -6.04 19.87
C ASP A 45 10.01 -5.66 18.46
N GLY A 46 10.46 -4.41 18.30
CA GLY A 46 10.84 -3.81 17.03
C GLY A 46 9.85 -2.78 16.47
N SER A 47 8.67 -2.63 17.09
CA SER A 47 7.60 -1.69 16.66
C SER A 47 7.58 -0.37 17.44
N CYS A 48 8.69 -0.05 18.12
CA CYS A 48 8.80 1.17 18.89
C CYS A 48 8.95 2.41 17.98
N PRO A 49 8.58 3.62 18.43
CA PRO A 49 8.72 4.83 17.62
C PRO A 49 10.17 5.07 17.15
N ILE A 50 11.16 4.71 17.97
CA ILE A 50 12.58 4.82 17.66
C ILE A 50 12.99 3.79 16.57
N CYS A 51 12.44 2.59 16.65
CA CYS A 51 12.75 1.45 15.79
C CYS A 51 12.16 1.66 14.41
N GLU A 52 10.95 2.21 14.36
CA GLU A 52 10.26 2.59 13.14
C GLU A 52 10.94 3.80 12.50
N ALA A 53 11.39 4.79 13.28
CA ALA A 53 12.17 5.91 12.76
C ALA A 53 13.50 5.46 12.12
N GLU A 54 14.24 4.56 12.79
CA GLU A 54 15.47 3.95 12.25
C GLU A 54 15.18 3.20 10.93
N LEU A 55 14.10 2.43 10.88
CA LEU A 55 13.68 1.70 9.69
C LEU A 55 13.28 2.64 8.55
N ARG A 56 12.44 3.64 8.81
CA ARG A 56 12.01 4.65 7.83
C ARG A 56 13.18 5.44 7.26
N TRP A 57 14.15 5.79 8.10
CA TRP A 57 15.37 6.47 7.65
C TRP A 57 16.16 5.58 6.68
N LEU A 58 16.38 4.31 7.04
CA LEU A 58 17.11 3.35 6.21
C LEU A 58 16.39 3.09 4.88
N GLU A 59 15.06 2.95 4.90
CA GLU A 59 14.22 2.82 3.70
C GLU A 59 14.34 4.04 2.79
N THR A 60 14.28 5.25 3.35
CA THR A 60 14.41 6.50 2.59
C THR A 60 15.75 6.57 1.88
N GLU A 61 16.83 6.22 2.57
CA GLU A 61 18.18 6.26 2.01
C GLU A 61 18.41 5.17 0.93
N LEU A 62 17.84 3.98 1.12
CA LEU A 62 17.84 2.92 0.11
C LEU A 62 17.01 3.32 -1.12
N ASN A 63 15.84 3.92 -0.92
CA ASN A 63 15.00 4.45 -2.02
C ASN A 63 15.71 5.57 -2.78
N ARG A 64 16.42 6.46 -2.07
CA ARG A 64 17.23 7.52 -2.69
C ARG A 64 18.32 6.91 -3.58
N ARG A 65 19.01 5.88 -3.10
CA ARG A 65 20.02 5.14 -3.89
C ARG A 65 19.42 4.38 -5.07
N ALA A 66 18.23 3.80 -4.88
CA ALA A 66 17.49 3.17 -5.97
C ALA A 66 17.12 4.18 -7.06
N ALA A 67 16.65 5.38 -6.68
CA ALA A 67 16.34 6.47 -7.59
C ALA A 67 17.57 6.99 -8.35
N GLU A 68 18.75 6.94 -7.73
CA GLU A 68 20.04 7.22 -8.36
C GLU A 68 20.53 6.09 -9.29
N GLY A 69 19.79 4.97 -9.37
CA GLY A 69 20.16 3.80 -10.18
C GLY A 69 21.28 2.95 -9.59
N LYS A 70 21.61 3.13 -8.30
CA LYS A 70 22.60 2.30 -7.59
C LYS A 70 21.98 0.98 -7.15
N THR A 71 22.71 -0.12 -7.33
CA THR A 71 22.28 -1.48 -6.96
C THR A 71 22.15 -1.60 -5.45
N ILE A 72 21.03 -2.16 -4.97
CA ILE A 72 20.85 -2.49 -3.54
C ILE A 72 21.37 -3.91 -3.30
N ARG A 73 22.19 -4.09 -2.27
CA ARG A 73 22.74 -5.39 -1.85
C ARG A 73 22.02 -5.88 -0.60
N LEU A 74 21.52 -7.12 -0.64
CA LEU A 74 20.91 -7.81 0.50
C LEU A 74 21.81 -8.99 0.93
N CYS A 75 21.87 -9.30 2.23
CA CYS A 75 22.65 -10.45 2.71
C CYS A 75 22.13 -11.76 2.11
N GLY A 76 22.97 -12.46 1.34
CA GLY A 76 22.66 -13.78 0.79
C GLY A 76 21.87 -13.78 -0.52
N ALA A 77 21.62 -12.62 -1.12
CA ALA A 77 21.03 -12.51 -2.46
C ALA A 77 22.03 -11.83 -3.41
N ASP A 78 22.02 -12.25 -4.68
CA ASP A 78 22.80 -11.60 -5.73
C ASP A 78 22.39 -10.12 -5.86
N PRO A 79 23.31 -9.22 -6.23
CA PRO A 79 23.02 -7.80 -6.40
C PRO A 79 21.97 -7.61 -7.51
N VAL A 80 20.72 -7.37 -7.12
CA VAL A 80 19.62 -7.12 -8.06
C VAL A 80 19.60 -5.65 -8.46
N PRO A 81 19.57 -5.33 -9.77
CA PRO A 81 19.34 -3.97 -10.21
C PRO A 81 17.97 -3.51 -9.71
N VAL A 82 17.97 -2.37 -9.02
CA VAL A 82 16.77 -1.71 -8.48
C VAL A 82 15.68 -1.45 -9.52
N ALA A 83 16.01 -1.44 -10.81
CA ALA A 83 15.04 -1.35 -11.90
C ALA A 83 13.98 -2.48 -11.88
N GLU A 84 14.28 -3.65 -11.30
CA GLU A 84 13.30 -4.74 -11.11
C GLU A 84 12.53 -4.65 -9.77
N VAL A 85 13.06 -3.94 -8.77
CA VAL A 85 12.46 -3.84 -7.43
C VAL A 85 11.67 -2.54 -7.24
N VAL A 86 11.81 -1.57 -8.17
CA VAL A 86 10.94 -0.39 -8.23
C VAL A 86 9.54 -0.87 -8.60
N THR A 87 8.78 -1.23 -7.57
CA THR A 87 7.34 -1.12 -7.60
C THR A 87 7.10 0.35 -7.94
N PRO A 88 6.48 0.68 -9.08
CA PRO A 88 6.27 2.07 -9.44
C PRO A 88 5.57 2.76 -8.26
N PRO A 89 5.95 4.01 -7.94
CA PRO A 89 5.21 4.78 -6.94
C PRO A 89 3.73 4.78 -7.31
N ALA A 90 2.90 4.98 -6.29
CA ALA A 90 1.48 4.71 -6.26
C ALA A 90 0.54 5.20 -7.39
N PRO A 91 0.85 6.08 -8.38
CA PRO A 91 -0.14 6.37 -9.44
C PRO A 91 -0.43 5.23 -10.44
N ALA A 92 0.44 4.22 -10.62
CA ALA A 92 0.22 3.19 -11.65
C ALA A 92 -0.71 2.04 -11.22
N ALA A 93 -0.85 1.80 -9.90
CA ALA A 93 -1.78 0.80 -9.37
C ALA A 93 -3.24 1.28 -9.40
N GLU A 94 -3.47 2.59 -9.36
CA GLU A 94 -4.80 3.16 -9.60
C GLU A 94 -5.24 3.02 -11.05
N GLU A 95 -4.32 3.14 -12.02
CA GLU A 95 -4.63 2.99 -13.46
C GLU A 95 -5.26 1.63 -13.78
N ARG A 96 -4.76 0.54 -13.18
CA ARG A 96 -5.30 -0.82 -13.38
C ARG A 96 -6.59 -1.11 -12.62
N ARG A 97 -6.93 -0.31 -11.61
CA ARG A 97 -8.25 -0.34 -10.94
C ARG A 97 -9.30 0.48 -11.69
N ARG A 98 -8.90 1.34 -12.64
CA ARG A 98 -9.76 2.29 -13.36
C ARG A 98 -10.43 1.70 -14.61
N ASP A 99 -10.07 0.49 -15.03
CA ASP A 99 -10.65 -0.19 -16.22
C ASP A 99 -11.52 -1.41 -15.84
N MET A 100 -12.09 -1.45 -14.64
CA MET A 100 -13.14 -2.43 -14.32
C MET A 100 -14.48 -2.02 -14.96
N SER A 101 -15.19 -3.00 -15.52
CA SER A 101 -16.54 -2.80 -16.04
C SER A 101 -17.52 -2.64 -14.88
N LEU A 102 -18.64 -1.94 -15.09
CA LEU A 102 -19.70 -1.85 -14.07
C LEU A 102 -20.35 -3.20 -13.73
N GLU A 103 -20.13 -4.22 -14.57
CA GLU A 103 -20.62 -5.58 -14.36
C GLU A 103 -19.82 -6.30 -13.25
N ASP A 104 -18.54 -5.96 -13.11
CA ASP A 104 -17.65 -6.49 -12.07
C ASP A 104 -17.81 -5.77 -10.73
N LEU A 105 -18.43 -4.58 -10.72
CA LEU A 105 -18.70 -3.78 -9.52
C LEU A 105 -19.87 -4.35 -8.69
N GLY A 106 -20.61 -5.32 -9.23
CA GLY A 106 -21.69 -6.00 -8.49
C GLY A 106 -22.89 -5.11 -8.15
N LEU A 107 -23.11 -4.03 -8.90
CA LEU A 107 -24.26 -3.15 -8.71
C LEU A 107 -25.59 -3.85 -9.05
N SER A 108 -26.65 -3.49 -8.34
CA SER A 108 -28.02 -3.90 -8.64
C SER A 108 -28.41 -3.56 -10.07
N LEU A 109 -29.22 -4.45 -10.68
CA LEU A 109 -29.75 -4.27 -12.04
C LEU A 109 -30.49 -2.92 -12.20
N ARG A 110 -31.10 -2.39 -11.13
CA ARG A 110 -31.76 -1.07 -11.15
C ARG A 110 -30.76 0.07 -11.27
N THR A 111 -29.74 0.08 -10.42
CA THR A 111 -28.66 1.07 -10.39
C THR A 111 -27.90 1.05 -11.72
N ARG A 112 -27.61 -0.16 -12.25
CA ARG A 112 -26.95 -0.33 -13.55
C ARG A 112 -27.76 0.23 -14.72
N VAL A 113 -29.07 -0.03 -14.79
CA VAL A 113 -29.94 0.49 -15.87
C VAL A 113 -30.07 2.02 -15.78
N SER A 114 -30.10 2.59 -14.57
CA SER A 114 -30.08 4.04 -14.39
C SER A 114 -28.77 4.68 -14.86
N LEU A 115 -27.63 4.03 -14.62
CA LEU A 115 -26.30 4.48 -15.08
C LEU A 115 -26.12 4.32 -16.61
N ASP A 116 -26.59 3.22 -17.18
CA ASP A 116 -26.55 2.95 -18.63
C ASP A 116 -27.38 3.96 -19.42
N GLY A 117 -28.53 4.39 -18.88
CA GLY A 117 -29.35 5.46 -19.46
C GLY A 117 -28.66 6.82 -19.58
N HIS A 118 -27.56 7.04 -18.85
CA HIS A 118 -26.71 8.23 -18.92
C HIS A 118 -25.35 7.97 -19.61
N GLY A 119 -25.15 6.79 -20.21
CA GLY A 119 -23.92 6.44 -20.93
C GLY A 119 -22.74 6.11 -20.03
N ILE A 120 -22.97 5.77 -18.77
CA ILE A 120 -21.92 5.40 -17.81
C ILE A 120 -21.76 3.89 -17.89
N THR A 121 -20.71 3.42 -18.57
CA THR A 121 -20.44 1.99 -18.81
C THR A 121 -19.22 1.47 -18.04
N GLY A 122 -18.46 2.36 -17.41
CA GLY A 122 -17.22 2.01 -16.71
C GLY A 122 -17.02 2.79 -15.41
N VAL A 123 -16.20 2.22 -14.53
CA VAL A 123 -15.87 2.80 -13.22
C VAL A 123 -15.13 4.14 -13.36
N ARG A 124 -14.34 4.33 -14.44
CA ARG A 124 -13.67 5.60 -14.75
C ARG A 124 -14.69 6.74 -14.94
N GLN A 125 -15.73 6.52 -15.73
CA GLN A 125 -16.79 7.52 -15.97
C GLN A 125 -17.64 7.75 -14.73
N LEU A 126 -17.92 6.69 -13.96
CA LEU A 126 -18.68 6.80 -12.71
C LEU A 126 -17.97 7.69 -11.70
N ARG A 127 -16.63 7.60 -11.58
CA ARG A 127 -15.83 8.43 -10.67
C ARG A 127 -15.76 9.91 -11.07
N GLN A 128 -15.85 10.21 -12.37
CA GLN A 128 -15.86 11.57 -12.91
C GLN A 128 -17.21 12.28 -12.71
N MET A 129 -18.21 11.60 -12.16
CA MET A 129 -19.50 12.19 -11.80
C MET A 129 -19.60 12.39 -10.29
N SER A 130 -20.04 13.58 -9.90
CA SER A 130 -20.26 13.90 -8.50
C SER A 130 -21.58 13.29 -7.99
N VAL A 131 -21.70 13.17 -6.67
CA VAL A 131 -22.95 12.74 -6.01
C VAL A 131 -24.13 13.66 -6.38
N SER A 132 -23.86 14.94 -6.64
CA SER A 132 -24.83 15.93 -7.11
C SER A 132 -25.36 15.63 -8.51
N ASP A 133 -24.52 15.10 -9.40
CA ASP A 133 -24.92 14.72 -10.75
C ASP A 133 -25.59 13.35 -10.79
N LEU A 134 -25.20 12.43 -9.90
CA LEU A 134 -25.90 11.16 -9.72
C LEU A 134 -27.33 11.37 -9.18
N LYS A 135 -27.56 12.38 -8.33
CA LYS A 135 -28.92 12.77 -7.89
C LYS A 135 -29.80 13.32 -9.02
N LYS A 136 -29.20 13.81 -10.11
CA LYS A 136 -29.92 14.30 -11.31
C LYS A 136 -30.24 13.17 -12.29
N VAL A 137 -29.62 11.99 -12.13
CA VAL A 137 -29.92 10.81 -12.94
C VAL A 137 -31.36 10.37 -12.70
N ARG A 138 -32.13 10.20 -13.78
CA ARG A 138 -33.55 9.86 -13.71
C ARG A 138 -33.72 8.49 -13.05
N ASN A 139 -34.54 8.41 -12.00
CA ASN A 139 -34.78 7.21 -11.17
C ASN A 139 -33.58 6.75 -10.32
N MET A 140 -32.65 7.65 -9.97
CA MET A 140 -31.66 7.36 -8.93
C MET A 140 -32.28 7.49 -7.54
N THR A 141 -32.31 6.39 -6.79
CA THR A 141 -32.81 6.35 -5.40
C THR A 141 -31.66 6.53 -4.41
N GLN A 142 -31.98 6.88 -3.16
CA GLN A 142 -30.96 6.95 -2.09
C GLN A 142 -30.25 5.61 -1.91
N GLU A 143 -30.99 4.49 -1.96
CA GLU A 143 -30.42 3.13 -1.91
C GLU A 143 -29.41 2.86 -3.05
N GLY A 144 -29.65 3.40 -4.25
CA GLY A 144 -28.72 3.26 -5.37
C GLY A 144 -27.43 4.07 -5.20
N LEU A 145 -27.52 5.24 -4.56
CA LEU A 145 -26.34 6.05 -4.20
C LEU A 145 -25.51 5.36 -3.13
N ASP A 146 -26.16 4.84 -2.08
CA ASP A 146 -25.51 4.10 -1.00
C ASP A 146 -24.83 2.84 -1.54
N GLU A 147 -25.47 2.14 -2.49
CA GLU A 147 -24.89 0.97 -3.15
C GLU A 147 -23.64 1.33 -3.96
N ILE A 148 -23.66 2.44 -4.72
CA ILE A 148 -22.50 2.92 -5.48
C ILE A 148 -21.36 3.27 -4.53
N GLU A 149 -21.62 4.05 -3.48
CA GLU A 149 -20.61 4.44 -2.50
C GLU A 149 -20.01 3.23 -1.78
N TYR A 150 -20.86 2.27 -1.40
CA TYR A 150 -20.41 1.03 -0.73
C TYR A 150 -19.52 0.18 -1.64
N GLN A 151 -19.91 -0.05 -2.90
CA GLN A 151 -19.12 -0.86 -3.82
C GLN A 151 -17.81 -0.16 -4.23
N LEU A 152 -17.82 1.16 -4.40
CA LEU A 152 -16.60 1.92 -4.62
C LEU A 152 -15.68 1.86 -3.40
N GLY A 153 -16.24 1.99 -2.19
CA GLY A 153 -15.51 1.89 -0.93
C GLY A 153 -14.83 0.53 -0.73
N LEU A 154 -15.48 -0.58 -1.12
CA LEU A 154 -14.88 -1.92 -1.11
C LEU A 154 -13.64 -2.03 -2.00
N LEU A 155 -13.58 -1.27 -3.09
CA LEU A 155 -12.42 -1.21 -3.98
C LEU A 155 -11.37 -0.17 -3.57
N GLY A 156 -11.61 0.54 -2.47
CA GLY A 156 -10.79 1.66 -2.01
C GLY A 156 -10.86 2.86 -2.95
N LEU A 157 -11.97 3.01 -3.68
CA LEU A 157 -12.24 4.12 -4.57
C LEU A 157 -13.29 5.04 -3.94
N THR A 158 -13.18 6.34 -4.21
CA THR A 158 -14.17 7.34 -3.81
C THR A 158 -14.67 8.08 -5.04
N LEU A 159 -15.93 8.53 -4.98
CA LEU A 159 -16.48 9.50 -5.92
C LEU A 159 -15.78 10.85 -5.73
N GLU A 160 -15.74 11.66 -6.79
CA GLU A 160 -15.38 13.07 -6.67
C GLU A 160 -16.48 13.78 -5.87
N GLN A 161 -16.16 14.12 -4.62
CA GLN A 161 -16.99 14.99 -3.80
C GLN A 161 -16.66 16.43 -4.19
N GLU A 162 -17.68 17.17 -4.62
CA GLU A 162 -17.62 18.61 -4.87
C GLU A 162 -17.38 19.39 -3.55
#